data_AF-A0A2R6RVL5-F1
#
_entry.id   AF-A0A2R6RVL5-F1
#
_cell.length_a   1.000
_cell.length_b   1.000
_cell.length_c   1.000
_cell.angle_alpha   90.00
_cell.angle_beta   90.00
_cell.angle_gamma   90.00
#
_symmetry.space_group_name_H-M   'P 1'
#
loop_
_entity.id
_entity.type
_entity.pdbx_description
1 polymer ?
#
loop_
_entity_poly.entity_id
_entity_poly.type
_entity_poly.pdbx_seq_one_letter_code
_entity_poly.pdbx_strand_id
1 'polypeptide(L)'
;MHIVDKEQDVTKVLEELCQWASPIYGAMNKWWVRRRNVNEHLLRRIEAIYSLEGFTGERGPGVREGRLSTSPNISAKGKEVESRVSKEDSIEVDTEVFDDDKACEQFNIVVDFLGSL
;
A
#
# COMPACT_ATOMS: atom_id res chain seq x y z
N MET A 1 -15.17 7.33 12.35
CA MET A 1 -14.38 6.63 11.30
C MET A 1 -13.12 6.10 11.94
N HIS A 2 -13.08 4.81 12.28
CA HIS A 2 -11.86 4.16 12.77
C HIS A 2 -11.05 3.73 11.55
N ILE A 3 -10.06 4.53 11.14
CA ILE A 3 -8.93 3.98 10.39
C ILE A 3 -8.27 3.03 11.38
N VAL A 4 -8.50 1.72 11.22
CA VAL A 4 -7.85 0.72 12.07
C VAL A 4 -6.38 0.76 11.72
N ASP A 5 -5.59 1.17 12.69
CA ASP A 5 -4.16 1.33 12.56
C ASP A 5 -3.49 -0.05 12.49
N LYS A 6 -3.37 -0.57 11.26
CA LYS A 6 -2.63 -1.80 10.99
C LYS A 6 -1.12 -1.63 11.22
N GLU A 7 -0.63 -0.44 11.61
CA GLU A 7 0.76 -0.23 12.00
C GLU A 7 1.17 -1.15 13.15
N GLN A 8 0.26 -1.41 14.09
CA GLN A 8 0.54 -2.32 15.22
C GLN A 8 0.79 -3.75 14.74
N ASP A 9 0.04 -4.24 13.75
CA ASP A 9 0.19 -5.60 13.23
C ASP A 9 1.52 -5.75 12.48
N VAL A 10 1.88 -4.77 11.66
CA VAL A 10 3.15 -4.82 10.91
C VAL A 10 4.35 -4.67 11.85
N THR A 11 4.24 -3.84 12.89
CA THR A 11 5.32 -3.67 13.87
C THR A 11 5.60 -4.97 14.61
N LYS A 12 4.55 -5.68 15.05
CA LYS A 12 4.71 -7.01 15.68
C LYS A 12 5.39 -8.01 14.76
N VAL A 13 4.98 -8.09 13.50
CA VAL A 13 5.63 -8.97 12.50
C VAL A 13 7.10 -8.60 12.30
N LEU A 14 7.44 -7.32 12.27
CA LEU A 14 8.83 -6.86 12.17
C LEU A 14 9.66 -7.25 13.41
N GLU A 15 9.09 -7.15 14.60
CA GLU A 15 9.72 -7.59 15.85
C GLU A 15 10.00 -9.10 15.83
N GLU A 16 9.03 -9.91 15.43
CA GLU A 16 9.17 -11.37 15.29
C GLU A 16 10.26 -11.73 14.26
N LEU A 17 10.23 -11.10 13.09
CA LEU A 17 11.24 -11.31 12.05
C LEU A 17 12.65 -10.92 12.51
N CYS A 18 12.76 -9.88 13.34
CA CYS A 18 14.03 -9.47 13.93
C CYS A 18 14.52 -10.51 14.94
N GLN A 19 13.64 -10.98 15.84
CA GLN A 19 13.96 -11.99 16.85
C GLN A 19 14.42 -13.32 16.23
N TRP A 20 13.81 -13.70 15.10
CA TRP A 20 14.19 -14.93 14.37
C TRP A 20 15.37 -14.74 13.43
N ALA A 21 16.01 -13.57 13.41
CA ALA A 21 17.07 -13.22 12.46
C ALA A 21 16.69 -13.56 11.01
N SER A 22 15.43 -13.31 10.66
CA SER A 22 14.88 -13.72 9.37
C SER A 22 15.54 -12.96 8.23
N PRO A 23 15.94 -13.64 7.13
CA PRO A 23 16.61 -12.99 6.00
C PRO A 23 15.75 -11.91 5.32
N ILE A 24 14.42 -11.97 5.48
CA ILE A 24 13.50 -10.98 4.89
C ILE A 24 13.31 -9.73 5.75
N TYR A 25 13.82 -9.70 6.99
CA TYR A 25 13.61 -8.58 7.92
C TYR A 25 14.02 -7.23 7.29
N GLY A 26 15.20 -7.18 6.68
CA GLY A 26 15.71 -5.95 6.07
C GLY A 26 14.81 -5.41 4.95
N ALA A 27 14.30 -6.29 4.09
CA ALA A 27 13.38 -5.93 3.01
C ALA A 27 12.04 -5.44 3.56
N MET A 28 11.47 -6.17 4.53
CA MET A 28 10.20 -5.83 5.15
C MET A 28 10.28 -4.49 5.89
N ASN A 29 11.37 -4.24 6.62
CA ASN A 29 11.58 -2.98 7.34
C ASN A 29 11.71 -1.78 6.39
N LYS A 30 12.47 -1.92 5.29
CA LYS A 30 12.57 -0.86 4.26
C LYS A 30 11.23 -0.55 3.62
N TRP A 31 10.46 -1.58 3.27
CA TRP A 31 9.10 -1.41 2.74
C TRP A 31 8.21 -0.69 3.75
N TRP A 32 8.29 -1.07 5.02
CA TRP A 32 7.49 -0.48 6.08
C TRP A 32 7.75 1.01 6.27
N VAL A 33 9.02 1.40 6.35
CA VAL A 33 9.42 2.81 6.46
C VAL A 33 8.90 3.64 5.28
N ARG A 34 9.07 3.15 4.05
CA ARG A 34 8.56 3.85 2.85
C ARG A 34 7.04 4.01 2.90
N ARG A 35 6.32 2.95 3.25
CA ARG A 35 4.86 2.98 3.36
C ARG A 35 4.40 4.00 4.40
N ARG A 36 5.07 4.06 5.55
CA ARG A 36 4.74 5.02 6.61
C ARG A 36 4.92 6.46 6.14
N ASN A 37 6.04 6.78 5.50
CA ASN A 37 6.32 8.13 4.99
C ASN A 37 5.28 8.56 3.94
N VAL A 38 4.92 7.66 3.02
CA VAL A 38 3.89 7.94 2.01
C VAL A 38 2.53 8.17 2.67
N ASN A 39 2.13 7.30 3.60
CA ASN A 39 0.85 7.44 4.30
C ASN A 39 0.78 8.76 5.08
N GLU A 40 1.85 9.13 5.78
CA GLU A 40 1.93 10.38 6.52
C GLU A 40 1.83 11.60 5.59
N HIS A 41 2.52 11.58 4.45
CA HIS A 41 2.42 12.62 3.43
C HIS A 41 0.98 12.76 2.89
N LEU A 42 0.33 11.64 2.57
CA LEU A 42 -1.05 11.63 2.09
C LEU A 42 -2.03 12.16 3.14
N LEU A 43 -1.88 11.74 4.40
CA LEU A 43 -2.73 12.21 5.49
C LEU A 43 -2.58 13.72 5.72
N ARG A 44 -1.36 14.26 5.72
CA ARG A 44 -1.12 15.70 5.79
C ARG A 44 -1.83 16.45 4.67
N ARG A 45 -1.78 15.93 3.44
CA ARG A 45 -2.44 16.56 2.29
C ARG A 45 -3.95 16.54 2.41
N ILE A 46 -4.51 15.41 2.87
CA ILE A 46 -5.94 15.28 3.14
C ILE A 46 -6.37 16.29 4.22
N GLU A 47 -5.63 16.38 5.32
CA GLU A 47 -5.91 17.35 6.39
C GLU A 47 -5.89 18.79 5.88
N ALA A 48 -4.91 19.14 5.04
CA ALA A 48 -4.82 20.46 4.43
C ALA A 48 -6.01 20.80 3.54
N ILE A 49 -6.57 19.81 2.79
CA ILE A 49 -7.79 20.01 2.00
C ILE A 49 -8.98 20.32 2.91
N TYR A 50 -9.16 19.53 3.97
CA TYR A 50 -10.26 19.74 4.92
C TYR A 50 -10.14 21.06 5.69
N SER A 51 -8.95 21.68 5.73
CA SER A 51 -8.74 22.99 6.36
C SER A 51 -8.91 24.17 5.41
N LEU A 52 -9.21 23.95 4.11
CA LEU A 52 -9.42 25.04 3.16
C LEU A 52 -10.72 25.79 3.47
N GLU A 53 -10.67 27.12 3.43
CA GLU A 53 -11.86 27.95 3.60
C GLU A 53 -12.89 27.66 2.49
N GLY A 54 -14.15 27.46 2.88
CA GLY A 54 -15.23 27.15 1.95
C GLY A 54 -15.28 25.70 1.47
N PHE A 55 -14.38 24.81 1.90
CA PHE A 55 -14.48 23.38 1.63
C PHE A 55 -15.60 22.73 2.47
N THR A 56 -16.51 22.01 1.81
CA THR A 56 -17.72 21.43 2.44
C THR A 56 -17.75 19.89 2.44
N GLY A 57 -16.66 19.23 2.02
CA GLY A 57 -16.60 17.77 1.98
C GLY A 57 -16.58 17.14 3.37
N GLU A 58 -17.21 15.98 3.51
CA GLU A 58 -17.23 15.22 4.76
C GLU A 58 -16.01 14.30 4.88
N ARG A 59 -15.53 14.08 6.11
CA ARG A 59 -14.46 13.11 6.40
C ARG A 59 -14.99 11.69 6.33
N GLY A 60 -14.55 10.92 5.35
CA GLY A 60 -15.05 9.57 5.15
C GLY A 60 -14.52 8.92 3.87
N PRO A 61 -14.58 7.58 3.77
CA PRO A 61 -14.54 6.93 2.47
C PRO A 61 -15.71 7.44 1.62
N GLY A 62 -15.43 7.91 0.40
CA GLY A 62 -16.49 8.29 -0.54
C GLY A 62 -17.31 7.08 -0.97
N VAL A 63 -18.61 7.28 -1.18
CA VAL A 63 -19.48 6.27 -1.81
C VAL A 63 -19.47 6.55 -3.31
N ARG A 64 -19.11 5.55 -4.12
CA ARG A 64 -19.21 5.67 -5.58
C ARG A 64 -20.69 5.65 -5.96
N GLU A 65 -21.19 6.75 -6.50
CA GLU A 65 -22.55 6.80 -7.05
C GLU A 65 -22.71 5.76 -8.17
N GLY A 66 -23.86 5.09 -8.21
CA GLY A 66 -24.18 4.07 -9.22
C GLY A 66 -23.86 2.62 -8.87
N ARG A 67 -23.35 2.32 -7.67
CA ARG A 67 -23.28 0.93 -7.16
C ARG A 67 -24.20 0.80 -5.96
N LEU A 68 -25.23 -0.05 -6.07
CA LEU A 68 -26.09 -0.42 -4.94
C LEU A 68 -25.18 -0.90 -3.79
N SER A 69 -25.35 -0.30 -2.61
CA SER A 69 -24.63 -0.66 -1.39
C SER A 69 -24.99 -2.08 -0.99
N THR A 70 -24.24 -3.08 -1.46
CA THR A 70 -24.23 -4.38 -0.80
C THR A 70 -23.50 -4.20 0.51
N SER A 71 -24.29 -4.09 1.57
CA SER A 71 -23.87 -4.06 2.98
C SER A 71 -22.81 -5.13 3.27
N PRO A 72 -21.86 -4.87 4.18
CA PRO A 72 -20.88 -5.88 4.56
C PRO A 72 -21.57 -6.92 5.44
N ASN A 73 -21.87 -8.09 4.88
CA ASN A 73 -22.18 -9.27 5.66
C ASN A 73 -21.25 -10.40 5.20
N ILE A 74 -19.98 -10.32 5.59
CA ILE A 74 -19.09 -11.47 5.50
C ILE A 74 -19.30 -12.29 6.78
N SER A 75 -20.42 -12.99 6.81
CA SER A 75 -20.62 -14.19 7.62
C SER A 75 -21.30 -15.21 6.74
N ALA A 76 -20.50 -15.91 5.94
CA ALA A 76 -20.91 -17.17 5.33
C ALA A 76 -19.69 -18.08 5.21
N LYS A 77 -19.71 -19.10 6.08
CA LYS A 77 -18.93 -20.32 5.96
C LYS A 77 -18.93 -20.86 4.53
N GLY A 78 -17.78 -21.41 4.13
CA GLY A 78 -17.55 -22.46 3.15
C GLY A 78 -18.55 -22.61 1.99
N LYS A 79 -18.06 -22.34 0.78
CA LYS A 79 -18.38 -23.16 -0.39
C LYS A 79 -17.16 -23.22 -1.30
N GLU A 80 -16.55 -24.40 -1.32
CA GLU A 80 -15.64 -24.83 -2.37
C GLU A 80 -16.32 -24.64 -3.72
N VAL A 81 -15.62 -24.00 -4.66
CA VAL A 81 -15.91 -24.10 -6.08
C VAL A 81 -14.59 -24.43 -6.75
N GLU A 82 -14.40 -25.73 -7.00
CA GLU A 82 -13.40 -26.23 -7.92
C GLU A 82 -13.61 -25.59 -9.30
N SER A 83 -12.54 -25.02 -9.87
CA SER A 83 -12.49 -24.77 -11.31
C SER A 83 -11.12 -25.15 -11.88
N ARG A 84 -11.06 -26.41 -12.30
CA ARG A 84 -10.35 -26.96 -13.48
C ARG A 84 -8.99 -26.35 -13.84
N VAL A 85 -7.95 -27.12 -13.53
CA VAL A 85 -6.64 -27.11 -14.19
C VAL A 85 -6.81 -27.26 -15.71
N SER A 86 -6.15 -26.40 -16.48
CA SER A 86 -5.87 -26.64 -17.89
C SER A 86 -4.52 -26.03 -18.26
N LYS A 87 -3.55 -26.94 -18.41
CA LYS A 87 -2.36 -26.98 -19.28
C LYS A 87 -1.45 -25.74 -19.37
N GLU A 88 -0.21 -25.99 -18.94
CA GLU A 88 0.99 -25.19 -19.10
C GLU A 88 1.28 -24.87 -20.57
N ASP A 89 1.39 -23.58 -20.91
CA ASP A 89 2.22 -23.09 -22.01
C ASP A 89 3.39 -22.34 -21.37
N SER A 90 4.57 -22.95 -21.43
CA SER A 90 5.82 -22.38 -20.94
C SER A 90 6.24 -21.22 -21.85
N ILE A 91 6.04 -19.99 -21.38
CA ILE A 91 6.64 -18.80 -21.97
C ILE A 91 8.05 -18.68 -21.39
N GLU A 92 9.07 -18.83 -22.22
CA GLU A 92 10.45 -18.47 -21.87
C GLU A 92 10.50 -16.95 -21.67
N VAL A 93 10.46 -16.52 -20.41
CA VAL A 93 10.69 -15.12 -20.05
C VAL A 93 12.19 -14.91 -20.02
N ASP A 94 12.68 -14.20 -21.04
CA ASP A 94 14.03 -13.65 -21.08
C ASP A 94 14.26 -12.82 -19.81
N THR A 95 15.08 -13.34 -18.91
CA THR A 95 15.41 -12.72 -17.64
C THR A 95 16.64 -11.85 -17.83
N GLU A 96 16.51 -10.83 -18.67
CA GLU A 96 17.43 -9.70 -18.58
C GLU A 96 17.22 -9.07 -17.20
N VAL A 97 18.21 -9.29 -16.33
CA VAL A 97 18.31 -8.71 -15.00
C VAL A 97 18.38 -7.20 -15.18
N PHE A 98 17.24 -6.53 -15.08
CA PHE A 98 17.21 -5.08 -14.97
C PHE A 98 17.92 -4.70 -13.67
N ASP A 99 19.10 -4.10 -13.83
CA ASP A 99 19.92 -3.54 -12.76
C ASP A 99 19.12 -2.40 -12.09
N ASP A 100 18.40 -2.74 -11.00
CA ASP A 100 17.44 -1.88 -10.27
C ASP A 100 18.12 -0.70 -9.54
N ASP A 101 19.45 -0.67 -9.52
CA ASP A 101 20.23 0.37 -8.85
C ASP A 101 20.11 1.74 -9.54
N LYS A 102 19.59 1.80 -10.77
CA LYS A 102 19.45 3.05 -11.54
C LYS A 102 18.09 3.77 -11.35
N ALA A 103 17.09 3.12 -10.78
CA ALA A 103 15.76 3.74 -10.61
C ALA A 103 15.68 4.71 -9.42
N CYS A 104 16.66 4.67 -8.50
CA CYS A 104 16.67 5.53 -7.31
C CYS A 104 17.13 6.97 -7.57
N GLU A 105 17.82 7.27 -8.68
CA GLU A 105 18.33 8.62 -8.96
C GLU A 105 17.23 9.60 -9.42
N GLN A 106 16.15 9.11 -10.03
CA GLN A 106 15.14 9.97 -10.64
C GLN A 106 14.21 10.65 -9.61
N PHE A 107 14.03 10.05 -8.43
CA PHE A 107 13.20 10.67 -7.38
C PHE A 107 13.90 11.84 -6.68
N ASN A 108 15.24 11.88 -6.65
CA ASN A 108 15.97 12.98 -6.01
C ASN A 108 15.94 14.25 -6.87
N ILE A 109 15.98 14.12 -8.21
CA ILE A 109 15.96 15.26 -9.14
C ILE A 109 14.66 16.08 -9.02
N VAL A 110 13.52 15.41 -8.84
CA VAL A 110 12.22 16.08 -8.71
C VAL A 110 12.10 16.82 -7.37
N VAL A 111 12.65 16.25 -6.30
CA VAL A 111 12.65 16.85 -4.95
C VAL A 111 13.58 18.07 -4.90
N ASP A 112 14.75 17.99 -5.52
CA ASP A 112 15.70 19.13 -5.59
C ASP A 112 15.17 20.29 -6.44
N PHE A 113 14.48 19.99 -7.56
CA PHE A 113 13.86 21.02 -8.39
C PHE A 113 12.76 21.80 -7.64
N LEU A 114 11.92 21.10 -6.87
CA LEU A 114 10.87 21.70 -6.04
C LEU A 114 11.40 22.49 -4.84
N GLY A 115 12.58 22.15 -4.33
CA GLY A 115 13.25 22.89 -3.26
C GLY A 115 13.97 24.16 -3.71
N SER A 116 14.15 24.34 -5.02
CA SER A 116 14.85 25.49 -5.63
C SER A 116 13.93 26.60 -6.13
N LEU A 117 12.61 26.44 -5.97
CA LEU A 117 11.57 27.38 -6.42
C LEU A 117 11.08 28.31 -5.28
#